data_AF-A0A2J0LID2-F1
#
_entry.id   AF-A0A2J0LID2-F1
#
_cell.length_a   1.000
_cell.length_b   1.000
_cell.length_c   1.000
_cell.angle_alpha   90.00
_cell.angle_beta   90.00
_cell.angle_gamma   90.00
#
_symmetry.space_group_name_H-M   'P 1'
#
loop_
_entity.id
_entity.type
_entity.pdbx_description
1 polymer ?
#
loop_
_entity_poly.entity_id
_entity_poly.type
_entity_poly.pdbx_seq_one_letter_code
_entity_poly.pdbx_strand_id
1 'polypeptide(L)' 'MSRFLKLMSVLAIVALIAVPAFAEVQNVKVSGDIDSKMINRNNYDVGSTGASSAADNDNDTWFMTTARVQVDA' A
#
# COMPACT_ATOMS: atom_id res chain seq x y z
N MET A 1 45.26 4.70 36.13
CA MET A 1 45.03 3.98 34.86
C MET A 1 43.95 2.90 34.93
N SER A 2 43.90 2.03 35.95
CA SER A 2 42.95 0.89 36.00
C SER A 2 41.45 1.26 35.98
N ARG A 3 41.06 2.39 36.58
CA ARG A 3 39.65 2.85 36.57
C ARG A 3 39.19 3.33 35.20
N PHE A 4 40.07 4.02 34.47
CA PHE A 4 39.80 4.49 33.11
C PHE A 4 39.69 3.31 32.14
N LEU A 5 40.57 2.32 32.27
CA LEU A 5 40.51 1.11 31.45
C LEU A 5 39.23 0.32 31.70
N LYS A 6 38.81 0.18 32.97
CA LYS A 6 37.51 -0.43 33.33
C LYS A 6 36.34 0.32 32.70
N LEU A 7 36.36 1.65 32.72
CA LEU A 7 35.31 2.48 32.13
C LEU A 7 35.20 2.25 30.61
N MET A 8 36.34 2.25 29.91
CA MET A 8 36.40 1.99 28.47
C MET A 8 35.94 0.58 28.11
N SER A 9 36.31 -0.43 28.89
CA SER A 9 35.85 -1.81 28.69
C SER A 9 34.34 -1.95 28.87
N VAL A 10 33.76 -1.32 29.90
CA VAL A 10 32.29 -1.33 30.10
C VAL A 10 31.57 -0.64 28.94
N LEU A 11 32.09 0.50 28.48
CA LEU A 11 31.49 1.26 27.37
C LEU A 11 31.56 0.48 26.04
N ALA A 12 32.65 -0.25 25.80
CA ALA A 12 32.78 -1.13 24.64
C ALA A 12 31.79 -2.31 24.66
N ILE A 13 31.58 -2.93 25.82
CA ILE A 13 30.60 -4.01 25.98
C ILE A 13 29.18 -3.49 25.73
N VAL A 14 28.83 -2.33 26.29
CA VAL A 14 27.51 -1.71 26.08
C VAL A 14 27.29 -1.38 24.60
N ALA A 15 28.32 -0.86 23.91
CA ALA A 15 28.23 -0.59 22.48
C ALA A 15 28.00 -1.86 21.65
N LEU A 16 28.73 -2.95 21.93
CA LEU A 16 28.57 -4.22 21.20
C LEU A 16 27.21 -4.88 21.41
N ILE A 17 26.58 -4.69 22.57
CA ILE A 17 25.23 -5.20 22.87
C ILE A 17 24.15 -4.29 22.27
N ALA A 18 24.36 -2.98 22.25
CA ALA A 18 23.39 -2.02 21.73
C ALA A 18 23.32 -2.01 20.19
N VAL A 19 24.44 -2.22 19.49
CA VAL A 19 24.51 -2.21 18.01
C VAL A 19 23.53 -3.19 17.33
N PRO A 20 23.43 -4.49 17.71
CA PRO A 20 22.50 -5.40 17.06
C PRO A 20 21.03 -5.00 17.27
N ALA A 21 20.68 -4.38 18.40
CA ALA A 21 19.32 -3.92 18.68
C ALA A 21 18.87 -2.76 17.75
N PHE A 22 19.81 -1.98 17.21
CA PHE A 22 19.49 -0.93 16.23
C PHE A 22 19.54 -1.42 14.77
N ALA A 23 20.21 -2.55 14.50
CA ALA A 23 20.27 -3.16 13.17
C ALA A 23 19.07 -4.06 12.87
N GLU A 24 18.36 -4.53 13.90
CA GLU A 24 17.15 -5.36 13.81
C GLU A 24 15.91 -4.55 13.40
N VAL A 25 15.92 -3.22 13.54
CA VAL A 25 14.81 -2.39 13.07
C VAL A 25 14.89 -2.25 11.55
N GLN A 26 14.68 -3.36 10.86
CA GLN A 26 14.33 -3.35 9.44
C GLN A 26 12.98 -2.68 9.35
N ASN A 27 13.00 -1.41 8.93
CA ASN A 27 11.77 -0.66 8.66
C ASN A 27 11.08 -1.27 7.44
N VAL A 28 10.22 -2.26 7.68
CA VAL A 28 9.28 -2.74 6.67
C VAL A 28 8.25 -1.65 6.45
N LYS A 29 8.32 -0.99 5.30
CA LYS A 29 7.36 0.03 4.91
C LYS A 29 6.19 -0.66 4.24
N VAL A 30 5.07 -0.67 4.94
CA VAL A 30 3.79 -1.09 4.38
C VAL A 30 3.07 0.17 3.89
N SER A 31 2.78 0.20 2.59
CA SER A 31 2.01 1.25 1.95
C SER A 31 0.94 0.64 1.06
N GLY A 32 0.02 1.45 0.56
CA GLY A 32 -1.07 0.95 -0.27
C GLY A 32 -2.11 2.01 -0.51
N ASP A 33 -3.04 1.68 -1.39
CA ASP A 33 -4.12 2.55 -1.81
C ASP A 33 -5.42 1.76 -1.86
N ILE A 34 -6.52 2.46 -1.59
CA ILE A 34 -7.87 1.94 -1.69
C ILE A 34 -8.60 2.81 -2.69
N ASP A 35 -8.92 2.22 -3.84
CA ASP A 35 -9.67 2.87 -4.90
C ASP A 35 -11.11 2.34 -4.90
N SER A 36 -12.06 3.26 -4.98
CA SER A 36 -13.48 2.95 -5.15
C SER A 36 -14.00 3.61 -6.42
N LYS A 37 -14.67 2.83 -7.25
CA LYS A 37 -15.19 3.26 -8.55
C LYS A 37 -16.66 2.91 -8.66
N MET A 38 -17.43 3.89 -9.07
CA MET A 38 -18.82 3.71 -9.48
C MET A 38 -18.91 4.03 -10.96
N ILE A 39 -19.47 3.11 -11.73
CA ILE A 39 -19.71 3.29 -13.15
C ILE A 39 -21.23 3.22 -13.34
N ASN A 40 -21.82 4.34 -13.76
CA ASN A 40 -23.20 4.38 -14.25
C ASN A 40 -23.15 4.61 -15.76
N ARG A 41 -23.71 3.68 -16.52
CA ARG A 41 -23.74 3.71 -17.99
C ARG A 41 -25.18 3.66 -18.44
N ASN A 42 -25.52 4.53 -19.37
CA ASN A 42 -26.82 4.56 -20.01
C ASN A 42 -26.61 4.54 -21.53
N ASN A 43 -27.46 3.80 -22.25
CA ASN A 43 -27.56 3.78 -23.71
C ASN A 43 -26.29 3.25 -24.43
N TYR A 44 -26.13 1.91 -24.47
CA TYR A 44 -24.99 1.20 -25.10
C TYR A 44 -25.02 1.12 -26.63
N ASP A 45 -25.74 2.02 -27.31
CA ASP A 45 -25.92 1.94 -28.75
C ASP A 45 -24.71 2.54 -29.50
N VAL A 46 -23.69 1.71 -29.72
CA VAL A 46 -22.52 2.05 -30.54
C VAL A 46 -22.81 1.72 -32.00
N GLY A 47 -23.58 2.58 -32.68
CA GLY A 47 -23.69 2.56 -34.15
C GLY A 47 -25.08 2.41 -34.77
N SER A 48 -26.17 2.71 -34.06
CA SER A 48 -27.51 2.68 -34.69
C SER A 48 -27.67 3.67 -35.85
N THR A 49 -27.53 3.10 -37.05
CA THR A 49 -28.19 3.56 -38.26
C THR A 49 -29.39 2.66 -38.54
N GLY A 50 -30.50 2.91 -37.86
CA GLY A 50 -31.83 2.67 -38.40
C GLY A 50 -32.54 1.35 -38.05
N ALA A 51 -33.81 1.53 -37.70
CA ALA A 51 -34.91 0.55 -37.68
C ALA A 51 -34.88 -0.51 -36.59
N SER A 52 -35.20 -0.10 -35.36
CA SER A 52 -36.35 -0.62 -34.59
C SER A 52 -36.48 0.19 -33.30
N SER A 53 -37.53 1.00 -33.23
CA SER A 53 -37.93 1.73 -32.03
C SER A 53 -38.37 0.76 -30.94
N ALA A 54 -37.45 0.38 -30.07
CA ALA A 54 -37.73 0.23 -28.65
C ALA A 54 -36.75 1.16 -27.94
N ALA A 55 -37.25 2.00 -27.05
CA ALA A 55 -36.40 2.77 -26.15
C ALA A 55 -35.75 1.79 -25.18
N ASP A 56 -34.73 1.07 -25.64
CA ASP A 56 -33.93 0.16 -24.83
C ASP A 56 -33.05 1.05 -23.94
N ASN A 57 -33.64 1.48 -22.82
CA ASN A 57 -32.96 2.19 -21.75
C ASN A 57 -32.02 1.21 -21.04
N ASP A 58 -30.93 0.86 -21.70
CA ASP A 58 -29.90 0.02 -21.11
C ASP A 58 -29.15 0.83 -20.05
N ASN A 59 -29.64 0.76 -18.81
CA ASN A 59 -28.99 1.34 -17.65
C ASN A 59 -28.24 0.24 -16.88
N ASP A 60 -26.93 0.36 -16.84
CA ASP A 60 -26.05 -0.52 -16.06
C ASP A 60 -25.32 0.31 -14.99
N THR A 61 -25.36 -0.19 -13.76
CA THR A 61 -24.69 0.45 -12.62
C THR A 61 -23.80 -0.58 -11.94
N TRP A 62 -22.51 -0.30 -11.93
CA TRP A 62 -21.49 -1.16 -11.34
C TRP A 62 -20.70 -0.39 -10.29
N PHE A 63 -20.44 -1.06 -9.16
CA PHE A 63 -19.59 -0.57 -8.09
C PHE A 63 -18.44 -1.55 -7.87
N MET A 64 -17.23 -1.02 -7.77
CA MET A 64 -16.02 -1.80 -7.53
C MET A 64 -15.12 -1.10 -6.52
N THR A 65 -14.64 -1.85 -5.53
CA THR A 65 -13.58 -1.42 -4.62
C THR A 65 -12.35 -2.29 -4.86
N THR A 66 -11.19 -1.67 -4.98
CA THR A 66 -9.90 -2.35 -5.11
C THR A 66 -8.98 -1.87 -4.00
N ALA A 67 -8.37 -2.81 -3.28
CA ALA A 67 -7.33 -2.52 -2.30
C ALA A 67 -5.99 -3.03 -2.83
N ARG A 68 -4.99 -2.15 -2.88
CA ARG A 68 -3.61 -2.51 -3.22
C ARG A 68 -2.74 -2.39 -1.99
N VAL A 69 -1.91 -3.40 -1.77
CA VAL A 69 -0.93 -3.43 -0.67
C VAL A 69 0.45 -3.57 -1.27
N GLN A 70 1.35 -2.67 -0.89
CA GLN A 70 2.75 -2.65 -1.24
C GLN A 70 3.58 -2.82 0.04
N VAL A 71 4.41 -3.86 0.05
CA VAL A 71 5.37 -4.14 1.12
C VAL A 71 6.76 -3.91 0.56
N ASP A 72 7.48 -2.94 1.13
CA ASP A 72 8.87 -2.63 0.83
C ASP A 72 9.71 -2.94 2.08
N ALA A 73 10.71 -3.81 1.95
CA ALA A 73 11.48 -4.40 3.05
C ALA A 73 12.98 -4.22 2.83
#